data_AF-A0A1F4HGX0-F1
#
_entry.id   AF-A0A1F4HGX0-F1
#
_cell.length_a   1.000
_cell.length_b   1.000
_cell.length_c   1.000
_cell.angle_alpha   90.00
_cell.angle_beta   90.00
_cell.angle_gamma   90.00
#
_symmetry.space_group_name_H-M   'P 1'
#
loop_
_entity.id
_entity.type
_entity.pdbx_description
1 polymer ?
#
loop_
_entity_poly.entity_id
_entity_poly.type
_entity_poly.pdbx_seq_one_letter_code
_entity_poly.pdbx_strand_id
1 'polypeptide(L)'
;MLVLGFHALGAFAQPAQSARSAPSAAECLHADALASFRQARFPEVYGRFIALADAGHAPAAELALWMYLHGPLVFGKEWDGAQEQLTAWAMLAGQPAPTMVAHIYPRTVSSVASLTR
;
A
#
# COMPACT_ATOMS: atom_id res chain seq x y z
N MET A 1 47.90 33.84 19.67
CA MET A 1 46.65 33.62 20.44
C MET A 1 45.49 33.62 19.44
N LEU A 2 44.66 32.57 19.52
CA LEU A 2 43.48 32.19 18.70
C LEU A 2 43.70 31.52 17.33
N VAL A 3 43.56 30.20 17.40
CA VAL A 3 43.22 29.19 16.39
C VAL A 3 41.81 29.42 15.84
N LEU A 4 41.60 29.14 14.55
CA LEU A 4 40.49 28.29 14.04
C LEU A 4 40.71 28.03 12.55
N GLY A 5 41.15 26.80 12.26
CA GLY A 5 41.22 26.27 10.90
C GLY A 5 39.83 26.04 10.33
N PHE A 6 39.65 26.38 9.06
CA PHE A 6 38.55 25.87 8.26
C PHE A 6 39.12 24.81 7.32
N HIS A 7 38.95 23.55 7.69
CA HIS A 7 39.37 22.41 6.88
C HIS A 7 38.54 22.36 5.60
N ALA A 8 39.27 22.08 4.52
CA ALA A 8 38.78 21.86 3.18
C ALA A 8 37.84 20.64 3.06
N LEU A 9 37.23 20.54 1.88
CA LEU A 9 36.64 19.34 1.27
C LEU A 9 35.26 18.93 1.78
N GLY A 10 34.25 19.50 1.13
CA GLY A 10 32.92 18.93 1.04
C GLY A 10 32.37 19.25 -0.34
N ALA A 11 32.84 18.52 -1.35
CA ALA A 11 32.11 18.42 -2.61
C ALA A 11 30.70 17.93 -2.26
N PHE A 12 29.76 18.85 -2.17
CA PHE A 12 28.34 18.53 -2.25
C PHE A 12 28.10 18.09 -3.69
N ALA A 13 28.48 16.85 -3.99
CA ALA A 13 27.84 16.07 -5.02
C ALA A 13 26.37 16.02 -4.63
N GLN A 14 25.61 16.99 -5.15
CA GLN A 14 24.17 16.94 -5.14
C GLN A 14 23.80 15.61 -5.81
N PRO A 15 23.20 14.63 -5.10
CA PRO A 15 22.67 13.47 -5.79
C PRO A 15 21.68 14.03 -6.80
N ALA A 16 21.94 13.71 -8.07
CA ALA A 16 21.15 14.12 -9.21
C ALA A 16 19.67 14.16 -8.80
N GLN A 17 19.10 15.37 -8.78
CA GLN A 17 17.67 15.53 -8.93
C GLN A 17 17.34 14.75 -10.19
N SER A 18 16.83 13.53 -10.00
CA SER A 18 16.35 12.69 -11.07
C SER A 18 15.45 13.60 -11.90
N ALA A 19 15.87 13.84 -13.14
CA ALA A 19 15.13 14.64 -14.09
C ALA A 19 13.66 14.28 -13.91
N ARG A 20 12.84 15.25 -13.51
CA ARG A 20 11.42 15.02 -13.26
C ARG A 20 10.78 14.79 -14.63
N SER A 21 10.94 13.58 -15.15
CA SER A 21 10.19 13.05 -16.27
C SER A 21 8.73 13.34 -15.97
N ALA A 22 7.99 13.77 -17.00
CA ALA A 22 6.55 13.97 -16.88
C ALA A 22 5.93 12.78 -16.13
N PRO A 23 4.98 13.03 -15.21
CA PRO A 23 4.39 11.96 -14.43
C PRO A 23 3.90 10.87 -15.39
N SER A 24 4.35 9.64 -15.15
CA SER A 24 3.92 8.51 -15.97
C SER A 24 2.41 8.32 -15.81
N ALA A 25 1.77 7.61 -16.74
CA ALA A 25 0.34 7.32 -16.62
C ALA A 25 0.00 6.64 -15.26
N ALA A 26 0.91 5.80 -14.73
CA ALA A 26 0.75 5.18 -13.42
C ALA A 26 0.78 6.20 -12.27
N GLU A 27 1.64 7.22 -12.34
CA GLU A 27 1.71 8.30 -11.34
C GLU A 27 0.43 9.16 -11.35
N CYS A 28 -0.12 9.45 -12.53
CA CYS A 28 -1.38 10.18 -12.64
C CYS A 28 -2.55 9.38 -12.06
N LEU A 29 -2.61 8.08 -12.34
CA LEU A 29 -3.63 7.17 -11.78
C LEU A 29 -3.48 7.03 -10.26
N HIS A 30 -2.25 6.98 -9.75
CA HIS A 30 -1.97 6.98 -8.31
C HIS A 30 -2.47 8.27 -7.65
N ALA A 31 -2.20 9.44 -8.25
CA ALA A 31 -2.68 10.72 -7.75
C ALA A 31 -4.22 10.82 -7.74
N ASP A 32 -4.90 10.28 -8.76
CA ASP A 32 -6.36 10.23 -8.82
C ASP A 32 -6.97 9.29 -7.76
N ALA A 33 -6.32 8.14 -7.51
CA ALA A 33 -6.67 7.25 -6.40
C ALA A 33 -6.51 7.96 -5.05
N LEU A 34 -5.46 8.74 -4.85
CA LEU A 34 -5.25 9.52 -3.63
C LEU A 34 -6.29 10.64 -3.46
N ALA A 35 -6.71 11.29 -4.55
CA ALA A 35 -7.82 12.24 -4.52
C ALA A 35 -9.13 11.57 -4.10
N SER A 36 -9.38 10.35 -4.59
CA SER A 36 -10.56 9.55 -4.21
C SER A 36 -10.49 9.06 -2.75
N PHE A 37 -9.29 8.80 -2.23
CA PHE A 37 -9.07 8.47 -0.81
C PHE A 37 -9.54 9.61 0.11
N ARG A 38 -9.26 10.85 -0.27
CA ARG A 38 -9.71 12.05 0.47
C ARG A 38 -11.23 12.21 0.48
N GLN A 39 -11.93 11.60 -0.48
CA GLN A 39 -13.39 11.60 -0.57
C GLN A 39 -14.02 10.43 0.21
N ALA A 40 -13.23 9.69 1.00
CA ALA A 40 -13.66 8.50 1.74
C ALA A 40 -14.24 7.38 0.87
N ARG A 41 -13.90 7.35 -0.43
CA ARG A 41 -14.35 6.31 -1.38
C ARG A 41 -13.43 5.09 -1.31
N PHE A 42 -13.19 4.58 -0.11
CA PHE A 42 -12.15 3.58 0.18
C PHE A 42 -12.24 2.28 -0.62
N PRO A 43 -13.43 1.70 -0.89
CA PRO A 43 -13.52 0.50 -1.71
C PRO A 43 -13.06 0.70 -3.16
N GLU A 44 -13.39 1.85 -3.74
CA GLU A 44 -12.96 2.20 -5.09
C GLU A 44 -11.45 2.46 -5.14
N VAL A 45 -10.93 3.14 -4.13
CA VAL A 45 -9.50 3.43 -3.99
C VAL A 45 -8.69 2.15 -3.88
N TYR A 46 -9.17 1.19 -3.06
CA TYR A 46 -8.50 -0.09 -2.90
C TYR A 46 -8.41 -0.84 -4.24
N GLY A 47 -9.51 -0.93 -4.99
CA GLY A 47 -9.50 -1.56 -6.32
C GLY A 47 -8.53 -0.90 -7.31
N ARG A 48 -8.39 0.43 -7.25
CA ARG A 48 -7.43 1.17 -8.09
C ARG A 48 -5.98 0.90 -7.68
N PHE A 49 -5.70 0.82 -6.38
CA PHE A 49 -4.35 0.49 -5.91
C PHE A 49 -3.97 -0.96 -6.21
N ILE A 50 -4.90 -1.91 -6.12
CA ILE A 50 -4.70 -3.28 -6.58
C ILE A 50 -4.28 -3.31 -8.04
N ALA A 51 -5.06 -2.67 -8.92
CA ALA A 51 -4.76 -2.68 -10.35
C ALA A 51 -3.39 -2.07 -10.67
N LEU A 52 -2.99 -1.02 -9.94
CA LEU A 52 -1.67 -0.40 -10.09
C LEU A 52 -0.55 -1.28 -9.52
N ALA A 53 -0.78 -1.93 -8.38
CA ALA A 53 0.17 -2.82 -7.74
C ALA A 53 0.41 -4.07 -8.60
N ASP A 54 -0.64 -4.65 -9.18
CA ASP A 54 -0.56 -5.76 -10.13
C ASP A 54 0.13 -5.36 -11.44
N ALA A 55 0.06 -4.08 -11.83
CA ALA A 55 0.83 -3.52 -12.93
C ALA A 55 2.30 -3.22 -12.58
N GLY A 56 2.74 -3.51 -11.34
CA GLY A 56 4.13 -3.34 -10.90
C GLY A 56 4.45 -1.98 -10.28
N HIS A 57 3.45 -1.15 -9.97
CA HIS A 57 3.67 0.16 -9.38
C HIS A 57 3.90 0.07 -7.85
N ALA A 58 5.16 0.11 -7.44
CA ALA A 58 5.57 -0.05 -6.04
C ALA A 58 4.86 0.89 -5.03
N PRO A 59 4.67 2.20 -5.28
CA PRO A 59 3.96 3.08 -4.36
C PRO A 59 2.49 2.69 -4.15
N ALA A 60 1.81 2.18 -5.18
CA ALA A 60 0.44 1.66 -5.01
C ALA A 60 0.42 0.32 -4.26
N ALA A 61 1.43 -0.53 -4.48
CA ALA A 61 1.57 -1.80 -3.76
C ALA A 61 1.72 -1.57 -2.25
N GLU A 62 2.52 -0.58 -1.84
CA GLU A 62 2.67 -0.19 -0.43
C GLU A 62 1.34 0.26 0.17
N LEU A 63 0.59 1.13 -0.51
CA LEU A 63 -0.72 1.60 -0.03
C LEU A 63 -1.76 0.48 0.00
N ALA A 64 -1.76 -0.43 -0.98
CA ALA A 64 -2.64 -1.59 -0.99
C ALA A 64 -2.36 -2.52 0.21
N LEU A 65 -1.09 -2.78 0.52
CA LEU A 65 -0.68 -3.55 1.70
C LEU A 65 -1.08 -2.88 3.01
N TRP A 66 -0.88 -1.56 3.10
CA TRP A 66 -1.28 -0.80 4.28
C TRP A 66 -2.80 -0.85 4.48
N MET A 67 -3.57 -0.64 3.41
CA MET A 67 -5.02 -0.73 3.46
C MET A 67 -5.47 -2.13 3.88
N TYR A 68 -4.87 -3.18 3.33
CA TYR A 68 -5.15 -4.57 3.68
C TYR A 68 -4.91 -4.84 5.18
N LEU A 69 -3.73 -4.49 5.70
CA LEU A 69 -3.33 -4.72 7.09
C LEU A 69 -4.17 -3.92 8.09
N HIS A 70 -4.51 -2.69 7.76
CA HIS A 70 -5.26 -1.79 8.63
C HIS A 70 -6.77 -1.75 8.33
N GLY A 71 -7.24 -2.62 7.42
CA GLY A 71 -8.64 -2.77 6.98
C GLY A 71 -9.65 -2.70 8.12
N PRO A 72 -9.62 -3.68 9.05
CA PRO A 72 -10.58 -3.76 10.15
C PRO A 72 -10.54 -2.55 11.08
N LEU A 73 -9.35 -2.01 11.33
CA LEU A 73 -9.14 -0.94 12.31
C LEU A 73 -9.53 0.45 11.76
N VAL A 74 -9.20 0.72 10.49
CA VAL A 74 -9.36 2.05 9.87
C VAL A 74 -10.64 2.15 9.06
N PHE A 75 -11.05 1.07 8.40
CA PHE A 75 -12.18 1.07 7.46
C PHE A 75 -13.36 0.24 7.96
N GLY A 76 -13.21 -0.47 9.09
CA GLY A 76 -14.25 -1.36 9.63
C GLY A 76 -14.58 -2.54 8.72
N LYS A 77 -13.68 -2.86 7.76
CA LYS A 77 -13.86 -3.89 6.74
C LYS A 77 -12.55 -4.57 6.44
N GLU A 78 -12.59 -5.88 6.28
CA GLU A 78 -11.47 -6.65 5.73
C GLU A 78 -11.43 -6.51 4.21
N TRP A 79 -10.22 -6.37 3.69
CA TRP A 79 -9.98 -6.29 2.26
C TRP A 79 -9.53 -7.65 1.74
N ASP A 80 -10.04 -8.04 0.58
CA ASP A 80 -9.66 -9.29 -0.06
C ASP A 80 -8.26 -9.18 -0.70
N GLY A 81 -7.42 -10.19 -0.46
CA GLY A 81 -6.11 -10.31 -1.07
C GLY A 81 -5.58 -11.74 -0.95
N ALA A 82 -5.12 -12.31 -2.06
CA ALA A 82 -4.51 -13.64 -2.06
C ALA A 82 -3.06 -13.58 -1.53
N GLN A 83 -2.60 -14.63 -0.83
CA GLN A 83 -1.24 -14.67 -0.27
C GLN A 83 -0.15 -14.41 -1.33
N GLU A 84 -0.32 -14.95 -2.53
CA GLU A 84 0.58 -14.74 -3.67
C GLU A 84 0.65 -13.27 -4.09
N GLN A 85 -0.50 -12.60 -4.09
CA GLN A 85 -0.67 -11.21 -4.48
C GLN A 85 -0.06 -10.28 -3.43
N LEU A 86 -0.29 -10.56 -2.14
CA LEU A 86 0.34 -9.86 -1.03
C LEU A 86 1.87 -10.02 -1.03
N THR A 87 2.36 -11.21 -1.38
CA THR A 87 3.80 -11.48 -1.50
C THR A 87 4.41 -10.70 -2.66
N ALA A 88 3.73 -10.67 -3.82
CA ALA A 88 4.17 -9.89 -4.97
C ALA A 88 4.21 -8.38 -4.65
N TRP A 89 3.18 -7.84 -4.03
CA TRP A 89 3.15 -6.44 -3.62
C TRP A 89 4.23 -6.09 -2.59
N ALA A 90 4.49 -6.99 -1.64
CA ALA A 90 5.53 -6.77 -0.64
C ALA A 90 6.94 -6.78 -1.25
N MET A 91 7.18 -7.66 -2.22
CA MET A 91 8.42 -7.62 -3.02
C MET A 91 8.55 -6.31 -3.79
N LEU A 92 7.47 -5.81 -4.40
CA LEU A 92 7.47 -4.53 -5.12
C LEU A 92 7.72 -3.34 -4.18
N ALA A 93 7.13 -3.35 -2.99
CA ALA A 93 7.30 -2.33 -1.97
C ALA A 93 8.64 -2.44 -1.19
N GLY A 94 9.41 -3.53 -1.39
CA GLY A 94 10.65 -3.77 -0.64
C GLY A 94 10.42 -4.06 0.85
N GLN A 95 9.25 -4.62 1.19
CA GLN A 95 8.82 -4.90 2.56
C GLN A 95 8.65 -6.42 2.78
N PRO A 96 8.73 -6.92 4.03
CA PRO A 96 8.40 -8.31 4.30
C PRO A 96 6.94 -8.61 3.93
N ALA A 97 6.72 -9.74 3.25
CA ALA A 97 5.38 -10.17 2.89
C ALA A 97 4.53 -10.35 4.14
N PRO A 98 3.35 -9.72 4.22
CA PRO A 98 2.45 -10.00 5.32
C PRO A 98 1.98 -11.45 5.18
N THR A 99 2.11 -12.20 6.27
CA THR A 99 1.42 -13.48 6.40
C THR A 99 -0.07 -13.17 6.47
N MET A 100 -0.86 -13.73 5.55
CA MET A 100 -2.31 -13.67 5.64
C MET A 100 -2.73 -14.28 6.97
N VAL A 101 -3.06 -13.41 7.92
CA VAL A 101 -3.72 -13.81 9.15
C VAL A 101 -5.15 -14.06 8.72
N ALA A 102 -5.46 -15.31 8.40
CA ALA A 102 -6.85 -15.73 8.31
C ALA A 102 -7.48 -15.43 9.66
N HIS A 103 -8.17 -14.29 9.77
CA HIS A 103 -9.20 -14.13 10.78
C HIS A 103 -10.24 -15.16 10.40
N ILE A 104 -10.08 -16.36 10.97
CA ILE A 104 -11.09 -17.39 10.93
C ILE A 104 -12.28 -16.75 11.61
N TYR A 105 -13.20 -16.17 10.83
CA TYR A 105 -14.57 -16.11 11.28
C TYR A 105 -14.89 -17.55 11.64
N PRO A 106 -15.24 -17.86 12.91
CA PRO A 106 -16.07 -19.01 13.10
C PRO A 106 -17.29 -18.71 12.24
N ARG A 107 -17.34 -19.32 11.05
CA ARG A 107 -18.58 -19.47 10.31
C ARG A 107 -19.42 -20.31 11.25
N THR A 108 -20.14 -19.65 12.16
CA THR A 108 -21.33 -20.20 12.75
C THR A 108 -22.24 -20.43 11.56
N VAL A 109 -22.08 -21.60 10.95
CA VAL A 109 -23.14 -22.29 10.27
C VAL A 109 -24.20 -22.46 11.34
N SER A 110 -25.04 -21.44 11.51
CA SER A 110 -26.35 -21.61 12.09
C SER A 110 -27.05 -22.58 11.16
N SER A 111 -26.88 -23.87 11.43
CA SER A 111 -27.79 -24.89 10.96
C SER A 111 -29.11 -24.50 11.60
N VAL A 112 -29.89 -23.72 10.86
CA VAL A 112 -31.32 -23.54 11.13
C VAL A 112 -31.89 -24.91 10.88
N ALA A 113 -31.91 -25.73 11.93
CA ALA A 113 -32.79 -26.87 12.01
C ALA A 113 -34.20 -26.29 11.94
N SER A 114 -34.72 -26.19 10.72
CA SER A 114 -36.11 -25.86 10.46
C SER A 114 -36.95 -26.87 11.22
N LEU A 115 -37.53 -26.41 12.33
CA LEU A 115 -38.60 -27.09 13.02
C LEU A 115 -39.74 -27.23 12.01
N THR A 116 -40.02 -28.45 11.55
CA THR A 116 -41.22 -28.69 10.74
C THR A 116 -41.81 -30.06 11.06
N ARG A 117 -42.81 -29.98 11.96
CA ARG A 117 -44.03 -30.78 12.11
C ARG A 117 -43.93 -32.25 12.52
#